data_AF-A0A183HLE9-F1
#
_entry.id   AF-A0A183HLE9-F1
#
_cell.length_a   1.000
_cell.length_b   1.000
_cell.length_c   1.000
_cell.angle_alpha   90.00
_cell.angle_beta   90.00
_cell.angle_gamma   90.00
#
_symmetry.space_group_name_H-M   'P 1'
#
loop_
_entity.id
_entity.type
_entity.pdbx_description
1 polymer ?
#
loop_
_entity_poly.entity_id
_entity_poly.type
_entity_poly.pdbx_seq_one_letter_code
_entity_poly.pdbx_strand_id
1 'polypeptide(L)'
;MAFETDMIVGPDKLESNFDSQSYLWDFYQHIDDPAMQMMIMLLPIIAERIDCYDSLLDFGAGPTIHVSVVFRNKVNNVSDIIFSG
;
A
#
# COMPACT_ATOMS: atom_id res chain seq x y z
N MET A 1 -6.84 -19.30 -30.96
CA MET A 1 -6.96 -18.84 -29.57
C MET A 1 -6.62 -17.36 -29.56
N ALA A 2 -7.61 -16.49 -29.38
CA ALA A 2 -7.37 -15.08 -29.14
C ALA A 2 -7.08 -14.94 -27.64
N PHE A 3 -5.94 -14.36 -27.28
CA PHE A 3 -5.71 -13.94 -25.91
C PHE A 3 -6.56 -12.70 -25.67
N GLU A 4 -7.50 -12.77 -24.73
CA GLU A 4 -8.25 -11.59 -24.29
C GLU A 4 -7.25 -10.59 -23.69
N THR A 5 -7.10 -9.45 -24.36
CA THR A 5 -6.30 -8.31 -23.94
C THR A 5 -6.92 -7.53 -22.78
N ASP A 6 -7.96 -8.06 -22.13
CA ASP A 6 -8.76 -7.37 -21.12
C ASP A 6 -8.17 -7.40 -19.70
N MET A 7 -7.08 -8.15 -19.48
CA MET A 7 -6.46 -8.25 -18.14
C MET A 7 -5.44 -7.14 -17.82
N ILE A 8 -5.09 -6.26 -18.78
CA ILE A 8 -4.18 -5.14 -18.50
C ILE A 8 -5.02 -3.88 -18.29
N VAL A 9 -5.33 -3.61 -17.02
CA VAL A 9 -5.91 -2.33 -16.60
C VAL A 9 -4.83 -1.25 -16.81
N GLY A 10 -4.97 -0.46 -17.86
CA GLY A 10 -4.17 0.75 -18.03
C GLY A 10 -4.44 1.75 -16.90
N PRO A 11 -3.51 2.69 -16.62
CA PRO A 11 -3.67 3.69 -15.56
C PRO A 11 -5.04 4.39 -15.63
N ASP A 12 -5.48 4.76 -16.83
CA ASP A 12 -6.77 5.44 -17.09
C ASP A 12 -8.01 4.61 -16.68
N LYS A 13 -7.92 3.27 -16.64
CA LYS A 13 -9.01 2.37 -16.21
C LYS A 13 -8.93 2.01 -14.72
N LEU A 14 -7.74 2.11 -14.11
CA LEU A 14 -7.55 1.95 -12.67
C LEU A 14 -8.21 3.13 -11.95
N GLU A 15 -8.10 4.31 -12.54
CA GLU A 15 -8.64 5.52 -11.93
C GLU A 15 -10.18 5.50 -11.82
N SER A 16 -10.89 5.20 -12.91
CA SER A 16 -12.36 5.34 -12.91
C SER A 16 -13.15 4.33 -12.06
N ASN A 17 -12.53 3.26 -11.54
CA ASN A 17 -13.24 2.14 -10.91
C ASN A 17 -12.67 1.73 -9.54
N PHE A 18 -11.69 2.45 -9.00
CA PHE A 18 -11.11 2.09 -7.71
C PHE A 18 -12.04 2.48 -6.54
N ASP A 19 -12.56 1.48 -5.83
CA ASP A 19 -13.30 1.71 -4.58
C ASP A 19 -12.39 1.47 -3.36
N SER A 20 -12.05 2.57 -2.69
CA SER A 20 -11.18 2.53 -1.51
C SER A 20 -11.77 1.72 -0.35
N GLN A 21 -13.10 1.71 -0.20
CA GLN A 21 -13.74 1.02 0.90
C GLN A 21 -13.71 -0.51 0.70
N SER A 22 -14.07 -1.00 -0.48
CA SER A 22 -13.88 -2.40 -0.86
C SER A 22 -12.42 -2.83 -0.74
N TYR A 23 -11.46 -2.02 -1.20
CA TYR A 23 -10.04 -2.34 -1.05
C TYR A 23 -9.63 -2.55 0.42
N LEU A 24 -10.01 -1.63 1.31
CA LEU A 24 -9.70 -1.78 2.74
C LEU A 24 -10.43 -2.98 3.37
N TRP A 25 -11.68 -3.23 2.96
CA TRP A 25 -12.45 -4.35 3.47
C TRP A 25 -11.81 -5.69 3.08
N ASP A 26 -11.46 -5.86 1.81
CA ASP A 26 -10.94 -7.12 1.28
C ASP A 26 -9.53 -7.45 1.79
N PHE A 27 -8.68 -6.44 2.02
CA PHE A 27 -7.26 -6.66 2.34
C PHE A 27 -6.86 -6.34 3.80
N TYR A 28 -7.63 -5.49 4.50
CA TYR A 28 -7.25 -5.00 5.84
C TYR A 28 -8.28 -5.31 6.94
N GLN A 29 -9.51 -5.75 6.62
CA GLN A 29 -10.47 -6.16 7.65
C GLN A 29 -10.05 -7.48 8.33
N HIS A 30 -9.69 -8.47 7.51
CA HIS A 30 -9.16 -9.75 7.95
C HIS A 30 -7.95 -10.07 7.09
N ILE A 31 -6.78 -10.21 7.72
CA ILE A 31 -5.53 -10.46 7.01
C ILE A 31 -5.40 -11.97 6.79
N ASP A 32 -6.22 -12.51 5.91
CA ASP A 32 -6.25 -13.94 5.59
C ASP A 32 -5.39 -14.28 4.36
N ASP A 33 -5.14 -13.30 3.49
CA ASP A 33 -4.30 -13.46 2.32
C ASP A 33 -2.81 -13.61 2.73
N PRO A 34 -2.12 -14.71 2.34
CA PRO A 34 -0.74 -14.95 2.72
C PRO A 34 0.25 -13.88 2.25
N ALA A 35 0.00 -13.24 1.09
CA ALA A 35 0.88 -12.19 0.59
C ALA A 35 0.73 -10.90 1.40
N MET A 36 -0.50 -10.51 1.75
CA MET A 36 -0.78 -9.41 2.67
C MET A 36 -0.20 -9.67 4.07
N GLN A 37 -0.35 -10.88 4.61
CA GLN A 37 0.28 -11.26 5.87
C GLN A 37 1.79 -11.07 5.81
N MET A 38 2.44 -11.53 4.74
CA MET A 38 3.87 -11.37 4.54
C MET A 38 4.27 -9.89 4.52
N MET A 39 3.56 -9.04 3.76
CA MET A 39 3.87 -7.61 3.67
C MET A 39 3.74 -6.91 5.03
N ILE A 40 2.65 -7.18 5.76
CA ILE A 40 2.38 -6.60 7.07
C ILE A 40 3.43 -7.04 8.10
N MET A 41 3.93 -8.28 8.02
CA MET A 41 4.99 -8.76 8.90
C MET A 41 6.39 -8.28 8.52
N LEU A 42 6.64 -8.06 7.22
CA LEU A 42 7.98 -7.71 6.72
C LEU A 42 8.36 -6.26 7.02
N LEU A 43 7.43 -5.31 6.85
CA LEU A 43 7.72 -3.88 7.00
C LEU A 43 8.23 -3.52 8.42
N PRO A 44 7.65 -4.03 9.53
CA PRO A 44 8.20 -3.83 10.86
C PRO A 44 9.65 -4.32 11.02
N ILE A 45 9.99 -5.46 10.41
CA ILE A 45 11.35 -6.01 10.45
C ILE A 45 12.32 -5.08 9.71
N ILE A 46 11.89 -4.46 8.61
CA ILE A 46 12.68 -3.46 7.88
C ILE A 46 12.85 -2.21 8.75
N ALA A 47 11.76 -1.70 9.33
CA ALA A 47 11.79 -0.50 10.18
C ALA A 47 12.75 -0.64 11.37
N GLU A 48 12.75 -1.79 12.04
CA GLU A 48 13.68 -2.10 13.13
C GLU A 48 15.15 -1.97 12.71
N ARG A 49 15.49 -2.37 11.48
CA ARG A 49 16.86 -2.45 10.96
C ARG A 49 17.41 -1.15 10.38
N ILE A 50 16.56 -0.15 10.18
CA ILE A 50 17.00 1.15 9.67
C ILE A 50 17.18 2.16 10.81
N ASP A 51 18.08 3.11 10.60
CA ASP A 51 18.26 4.26 11.48
C ASP A 51 17.06 5.22 11.42
N CYS A 52 17.07 6.23 12.27
CA CYS A 52 16.09 7.30 12.21
C CYS A 52 16.41 8.29 11.07
N TYR A 53 15.39 8.73 10.36
CA TYR A 53 15.50 9.69 9.26
C TYR A 53 14.53 10.86 9.46
N ASP A 54 14.81 12.00 8.84
CA ASP A 54 13.93 13.17 8.99
C ASP A 54 12.64 13.05 8.18
N SER A 55 12.64 12.29 7.09
CA SER A 55 11.51 12.23 6.16
C SER A 55 11.36 10.87 5.49
N LEU A 56 10.12 10.42 5.33
CA LEU A 56 9.71 9.27 4.54
C LEU A 56 8.70 9.71 3.49
N LEU A 57 8.89 9.24 2.26
CA LEU A 57 7.97 9.44 1.14
C LEU A 57 7.41 8.09 0.73
N ASP A 58 6.11 7.89 0.93
CA ASP A 58 5.39 6.68 0.54
C ASP A 58 4.65 6.93 -0.79
N PHE A 59 5.06 6.24 -1.85
CA PHE A 59 4.43 6.37 -3.17
C PHE A 59 3.36 5.30 -3.34
N GLY A 60 2.14 5.73 -3.63
CA GLY A 60 1.02 4.81 -3.82
C GLY A 60 0.51 4.22 -2.52
N ALA A 61 0.49 5.03 -1.46
CA ALA A 61 -0.10 4.68 -0.17
C ALA A 61 -1.56 4.21 -0.29
N GLY A 62 -2.25 4.66 -1.35
CA GLY A 62 -3.66 4.37 -1.60
C GLY A 62 -4.50 4.89 -0.43
N PRO A 63 -5.55 4.17 0.00
CA PRO A 63 -6.35 4.55 1.16
C PRO A 63 -5.74 4.06 2.50
N THR A 64 -4.48 3.63 2.53
CA THR A 64 -3.87 2.99 3.70
C THR A 64 -2.90 3.92 4.43
N ILE A 65 -2.66 3.63 5.71
CA ILE A 65 -1.64 4.31 6.54
C ILE A 65 -0.59 3.33 7.09
N HIS A 66 -0.53 2.11 6.56
CA HIS A 66 0.24 1.02 7.17
C HIS A 66 1.74 1.33 7.23
N VAL A 67 2.32 1.83 6.13
CA VAL A 67 3.72 2.26 6.06
C VAL A 67 3.99 3.39 7.06
N SER A 68 3.15 4.43 7.05
CA SER A 68 3.26 5.60 7.93
C SER A 68 3.23 5.19 9.41
N VAL A 69 2.41 4.21 9.78
CA VAL A 69 2.34 3.66 11.14
C VAL A 69 3.61 2.87 11.49
N VAL A 70 4.05 1.96 10.61
CA VAL A 70 5.22 1.11 10.85
C VAL A 70 6.48 1.94 11.08
N PHE A 71 6.68 2.99 10.30
CA PHE A 71 7.87 3.85 10.40
C PHE A 71 7.71 5.03 11.35
N ARG A 72 6.58 5.17 12.05
CA ARG A 72 6.26 6.38 12.83
C ARG A 72 7.33 6.77 13.86
N ASN A 73 8.02 5.79 14.44
CA ASN A 73 9.07 5.98 15.44
C ASN A 73 10.48 6.10 14.83
N LYS A 74 10.60 5.89 13.52
CA LYS A 74 11.85 6.00 12.76
C LYS A 74 11.93 7.31 11.99
N VAL A 75 10.81 7.99 11.75
CA VAL A 75 10.80 9.23 10.97
C VAL A 75 10.04 10.38 11.61
N ASN A 76 10.54 11.60 11.40
CA ASN A 76 9.92 12.83 11.90
C ASN A 76 8.76 13.30 11.02
N ASN A 77 8.90 13.17 9.70
CA ASN A 77 7.91 13.59 8.72
C ASN A 77 7.56 12.43 7.78
N VAL A 78 6.27 12.21 7.54
CA VAL A 78 5.78 11.23 6.55
C VAL A 78 4.97 11.99 5.51
N SER A 79 5.21 11.72 4.23
CA SER A 79 4.43 12.23 3.11
C SER A 79 3.92 11.06 2.29
N ASP A 80 2.59 10.95 2.20
CA ASP A 80 1.93 9.89 1.47
C ASP A 80 1.43 10.47 0.12
N ILE A 81 1.93 9.92 -0.97
CA ILE A 81 1.41 10.21 -2.31
C ILE A 81 0.31 9.20 -2.59
N ILE A 82 -0.92 9.68 -2.46
CA ILE A 82 -2.13 8.91 -2.70
C ILE A 82 -2.41 8.94 -4.20
N PHE A 83 -2.35 7.78 -4.86
CA PHE A 83 -2.97 7.60 -6.16
C PHE A 83 -4.43 7.23 -5.90
N SER A 84 -5.29 8.25 -5.82
CA SER A 84 -6.74 8.08 -5.90
C SER A 84 -7.11 8.04 -7.36
N GLY A 85 -7.75 6.94 -7.75
CA GLY A 85 -8.50 6.90 -8.99
C GLY A 85 -9.62 7.92 -9.06
#